data_AF-A5Z7U7-F1
#
_entry.id   AF-A5Z7U7-F1
#
_cell.length_a   1.000
_cell.length_b   1.000
_cell.length_c   1.000
_cell.angle_alpha   90.00
_cell.angle_beta   90.00
_cell.angle_gamma   90.00
#
_symmetry.space_group_name_H-M   'P 1'
#
loop_
_entity.id
_entity.type
_entity.pdbx_description
1 polymer ?
#
loop_
_entity_poly.entity_id
_entity_poly.type
_entity_poly.pdbx_seq_one_letter_code
_entity_poly.pdbx_strand_id
1 'polypeptide(L)'
;MIPNVVFAIKCKDGFDNKWNNKYVEVTEQVGRLGCFGFMIINIPGTCFGGWSDEAFALYLIVDTILVIRFPVRMILWICMKSLIRDAVSFFSFLVKKFVVICKNLSKSVLYFNLLTSGKLYEHLAEIDTSARDMAEYLIKEMAKKQGVTEELKATDMMRWIGLMNNIRACADEIVMNDIVYS
;
A
#
# COMPACT_ATOMS: atom_id res chain seq x y z
N MET A 1 35.66 15.93 17.46
CA MET A 1 35.95 14.67 16.74
C MET A 1 35.99 13.44 17.65
N ILE A 2 36.74 13.46 18.75
CA ILE A 2 36.88 12.31 19.65
C ILE A 2 35.55 11.85 20.29
N PRO A 3 34.63 12.74 20.74
CA PRO A 3 33.39 12.29 21.40
C PRO A 3 32.45 11.51 20.48
N ASN A 4 32.36 11.88 19.19
CA ASN A 4 31.43 11.25 18.25
C ASN A 4 31.91 9.87 17.77
N VAL A 5 33.23 9.70 17.65
CA VAL A 5 33.85 8.40 17.31
C VAL A 5 33.76 7.45 18.50
N VAL A 6 34.01 7.96 19.72
CA VAL A 6 33.81 7.19 20.96
C VAL A 6 32.33 6.81 21.13
N PHE A 7 31.39 7.70 20.79
CA PHE A 7 29.96 7.43 20.85
C PHE A 7 29.51 6.37 19.83
N ALA A 8 30.02 6.42 18.59
CA ALA A 8 29.74 5.41 17.56
C ALA A 8 30.35 4.02 17.86
N ILE A 9 31.48 3.97 18.58
CA ILE A 9 32.09 2.71 19.02
C ILE A 9 31.36 2.12 20.24
N LYS A 10 30.81 2.97 21.12
CA LYS A 10 30.04 2.54 22.30
C LYS A 10 28.62 2.07 21.98
N CYS A 11 27.97 2.66 20.97
CA CYS A 11 26.64 2.27 20.50
C CYS A 11 26.75 1.34 19.29
N LYS A 12 27.17 0.09 19.52
CA LYS A 12 27.24 -0.95 18.47
C LYS A 12 25.87 -1.45 18.01
N ASP A 13 24.83 -1.25 18.83
CA ASP A 13 23.48 -1.75 18.58
C ASP A 13 22.56 -0.64 18.09
N GLY A 14 22.88 -0.09 16.91
CA GLY A 14 21.96 0.65 16.04
C GLY A 14 21.41 1.99 16.54
N PHE A 15 21.31 2.97 15.64
CA PHE A 15 20.33 4.04 15.84
C PHE A 15 18.94 3.40 15.72
N ASP A 16 18.06 3.61 16.70
CA ASP A 16 16.68 3.13 16.62
C ASP A 16 15.95 3.94 15.54
N ASN A 17 15.98 3.41 14.32
CA ASN A 17 15.53 4.09 13.13
C ASN A 17 14.01 3.89 13.00
N LYS A 18 13.26 4.96 13.24
CA LYS A 18 11.79 4.96 13.09
C LYS A 18 11.31 4.53 11.70
N TRP A 19 12.19 4.61 10.70
CA TRP A 19 11.94 4.19 9.34
C TRP A 19 12.83 2.99 9.00
N ASN A 20 12.23 1.80 8.97
CA ASN A 20 12.84 0.48 8.73
C ASN A 20 13.40 0.30 7.28
N ASN A 21 14.01 1.35 6.71
CA ASN A 21 14.49 1.37 5.33
C ASN A 21 16.00 1.60 5.28
N LYS A 22 16.71 0.53 4.89
CA LYS A 22 18.17 0.45 4.82
C LYS A 22 18.81 1.50 3.91
N TYR A 23 18.10 2.00 2.89
CA TYR A 23 18.62 3.06 2.01
C TYR A 23 18.73 4.41 2.72
N VAL A 24 17.73 4.76 3.54
CA VAL A 24 17.68 6.06 4.23
C VAL A 24 18.82 6.15 5.25
N GLU A 25 19.07 5.05 5.96
CA GLU A 25 20.13 4.95 6.96
C GLU A 25 21.53 5.07 6.35
N VAL A 26 21.78 4.37 5.23
CA VAL A 26 23.04 4.49 4.49
C VAL A 26 23.24 5.91 3.96
N THR A 27 22.18 6.56 3.47
CA THR A 27 22.27 7.92 2.93
C THR A 27 22.57 8.93 4.03
N GLU A 28 22.00 8.76 5.23
CA GLU A 28 22.24 9.65 6.37
C GLU A 28 23.65 9.46 6.96
N GLN A 29 24.15 8.22 7.00
CA GLN A 29 25.53 7.94 7.42
C GLN A 29 26.56 8.44 6.40
N VAL A 30 26.30 8.27 5.10
CA VAL A 30 27.13 8.84 4.02
C VAL A 30 27.10 10.36 4.05
N GLY A 31 25.94 10.97 4.33
CA GLY A 31 25.83 12.41 4.54
C GLY A 31 26.72 12.90 5.68
N ARG A 32 26.61 12.29 6.87
CA ARG A 32 27.41 12.66 8.05
C ARG A 32 28.92 12.46 7.84
N LEU A 33 29.34 11.36 7.20
CA LEU A 33 30.75 11.08 6.91
C LEU A 33 31.28 11.93 5.76
N GLY A 34 30.44 12.25 4.76
CA GLY A 34 30.77 13.16 3.67
C GLY A 34 31.10 14.57 4.16
N CYS A 35 30.40 15.06 5.19
CA CYS A 35 30.72 16.34 5.83
C CYS A 35 32.15 16.38 6.41
N PHE A 36 32.62 15.24 6.95
CA PHE A 36 33.98 15.13 7.50
C PHE A 36 35.04 14.97 6.40
N GLY A 37 34.70 14.31 5.28
CA GLY A 37 35.58 14.20 4.11
C GLY A 37 35.92 15.56 3.49
N PHE A 38 34.93 16.46 3.37
CA PHE A 38 35.13 17.84 2.93
C PHE A 38 35.93 18.72 3.92
N MET A 39 36.01 18.32 5.20
CA MET A 39 36.79 19.03 6.22
C MET A 39 38.24 18.52 6.35
N ILE A 40 38.49 17.22 6.08
CA ILE A 40 39.82 16.59 6.22
C ILE A 40 40.62 16.68 4.92
N ILE A 41 39.96 16.56 3.76
CA ILE A 41 40.60 16.78 2.46
C ILE A 41 40.63 18.29 2.21
N ASN A 42 41.65 18.94 2.75
CA ASN A 42 42.06 20.25 2.26
C ASN A 42 42.71 20.00 0.89
N ILE A 43 41.92 20.08 -0.20
CA ILE A 43 42.41 19.86 -1.56
C ILE A 43 43.57 20.85 -1.79
N PRO A 44 44.81 20.39 -2.04
CA PRO A 44 45.91 21.28 -2.38
C PRO A 44 45.59 21.88 -3.77
N GLY A 45 45.01 23.08 -3.74
CA GLY A 45 44.35 23.71 -4.89
C GLY A 45 43.15 24.59 -4.51
N THR A 46 42.63 24.52 -3.29
CA THR A 46 41.65 25.50 -2.74
C THR A 46 42.32 26.61 -1.93
N CYS A 47 43.59 26.45 -1.57
CA CYS A 47 44.45 27.49 -0.97
C CYS A 47 45.24 28.32 -2.00
N PHE A 48 45.06 28.04 -3.28
CA PHE A 48 45.47 28.92 -4.37
C PHE A 48 44.20 29.32 -5.09
N GLY A 49 43.95 30.64 -5.18
CA GLY A 49 42.85 31.20 -5.95
C GLY A 49 42.75 30.52 -7.31
N GLY A 50 41.52 30.34 -7.80
CA GLY A 50 41.24 29.67 -9.05
C GLY A 50 42.15 30.16 -10.18
N TRP A 51 42.38 29.31 -11.18
CA TRP A 51 43.28 29.59 -12.32
C TRP A 51 42.94 30.86 -13.13
N SER A 52 41.83 31.52 -12.82
CA SER A 52 41.60 32.96 -12.95
C SER A 52 40.37 33.31 -12.09
N ASP A 53 40.23 34.55 -11.64
CA ASP A 53 39.05 35.02 -10.89
C ASP A 53 37.74 34.78 -11.67
N GLU A 54 37.79 34.79 -13.01
CA GLU A 54 36.63 34.50 -13.86
C GLU A 54 36.17 33.03 -13.79
N ALA A 55 37.10 32.08 -13.67
CA ALA A 55 36.77 30.66 -13.62
C ALA A 55 36.09 30.29 -12.29
N PHE A 56 36.50 30.93 -11.20
CA PHE A 56 35.90 30.76 -9.89
C PHE A 56 34.49 31.38 -9.82
N ALA A 57 34.30 32.56 -10.41
CA ALA A 57 32.98 33.17 -10.53
C ALA A 57 32.01 32.30 -11.35
N LEU A 58 32.47 31.75 -12.48
CA LEU A 58 31.67 30.82 -13.29
C LEU A 58 31.30 29.56 -12.53
N TYR A 59 32.22 28.98 -11.77
CA TYR A 59 31.95 27.80 -10.94
C TYR A 59 30.86 28.07 -9.91
N LEU A 60 30.94 29.19 -9.17
CA LEU A 60 29.93 29.57 -8.18
C LEU A 60 28.55 29.81 -8.81
N ILE A 61 28.51 30.44 -9.99
CA ILE A 61 27.25 30.68 -10.71
C ILE A 61 26.62 29.35 -11.14
N VAL A 62 27.41 28.44 -11.72
CA VAL A 62 26.91 27.13 -12.17
C VAL A 62 26.40 26.29 -11.01
N ASP A 63 27.14 26.26 -9.89
CA ASP A 63 26.74 25.50 -8.70
C ASP A 63 25.48 26.09 -8.05
N THR A 64 25.39 27.43 -7.98
CA THR A 64 24.17 28.12 -7.51
C THR A 64 22.96 27.78 -8.38
N ILE A 65 23.11 27.75 -9.71
CA ILE A 65 22.04 27.36 -10.63
C ILE A 65 21.64 25.89 -10.43
N LEU A 66 22.62 24.99 -10.25
CA LEU A 66 22.36 23.57 -10.02
C LEU A 66 21.58 23.33 -8.72
N VAL A 67 21.98 24.01 -7.65
CA VAL A 67 21.34 23.95 -6.31
C VAL A 67 19.93 24.53 -6.33
N ILE A 68 19.64 25.54 -7.15
CA ILE A 68 18.28 26.10 -7.29
C ILE A 68 17.40 25.23 -8.21
N ARG A 69 17.96 24.66 -9.27
CA ARG A 69 17.22 23.85 -10.26
C ARG A 69 16.67 22.55 -9.66
N PHE A 70 17.45 21.90 -8.80
CA PHE A 70 17.12 20.60 -8.21
C PHE A 70 15.85 20.62 -7.32
N PRO A 71 15.70 21.53 -6.34
CA PRO A 71 14.52 21.59 -5.49
C PRO A 71 13.27 22.01 -6.28
N VAL A 72 13.38 22.92 -7.26
CA VAL A 72 12.23 23.31 -8.09
C VAL A 72 11.71 22.14 -8.93
N ARG A 73 12.60 21.36 -9.54
CA ARG A 73 12.22 20.16 -10.30
C ARG A 73 11.64 19.08 -9.39
N MET A 74 12.17 18.92 -8.17
CA MET A 74 11.66 17.99 -7.17
C MET A 74 10.25 18.39 -6.68
N ILE A 75 10.04 19.67 -6.36
CA ILE A 75 8.75 20.22 -5.93
C ILE A 75 7.70 20.06 -7.05
N LEU A 76 8.06 20.39 -8.29
CA LEU A 76 7.16 20.21 -9.44
C LEU A 76 6.81 18.73 -9.66
N TRP A 77 7.78 17.83 -9.52
CA TRP A 77 7.55 16.39 -9.63
C TRP A 77 6.66 15.85 -8.49
N ILE A 78 6.87 16.30 -7.25
CA ILE A 78 6.02 15.94 -6.09
C ILE A 78 4.59 16.47 -6.29
N CYS A 79 4.44 17.71 -6.74
CA CYS A 79 3.15 18.33 -6.98
C CYS A 79 2.37 17.60 -8.09
N MET A 80 3.04 17.30 -9.21
CA MET A 80 2.50 16.45 -10.28
C MET A 80 2.12 15.06 -9.76
N LYS A 81 2.97 14.43 -8.94
CA LYS A 81 2.72 13.08 -8.41
C LYS A 81 1.56 13.03 -7.41
N SER A 82 1.36 14.07 -6.61
CA SER A 82 0.19 14.20 -5.73
C SER A 82 -1.08 14.35 -6.56
N LEU A 83 -1.07 15.24 -7.56
CA LEU A 83 -2.22 15.51 -8.41
C LEU A 83 -2.64 14.27 -9.23
N ILE A 84 -1.66 13.50 -9.74
CA ILE A 84 -1.92 12.22 -10.42
C ILE A 84 -2.53 11.20 -9.44
N ARG A 85 -2.02 11.10 -8.21
CA ARG A 85 -2.55 10.17 -7.20
C ARG A 85 -4.01 10.49 -6.87
N ASP A 86 -4.31 11.76 -6.66
CA ASP A 86 -5.65 12.21 -6.30
C ASP A 86 -6.62 12.00 -7.47
N ALA A 87 -6.19 12.32 -8.71
CA ALA A 87 -6.97 12.06 -9.91
C ALA A 87 -7.23 10.56 -10.14
N VAL A 88 -6.23 9.69 -9.94
CA VAL A 88 -6.39 8.23 -10.04
C VAL A 88 -7.33 7.71 -8.97
N SER A 89 -7.25 8.22 -7.74
CA SER A 89 -8.15 7.83 -6.64
C SER A 89 -9.60 8.25 -6.91
N PHE A 90 -9.80 9.45 -7.43
CA PHE A 90 -11.12 9.97 -7.79
C PHE A 90 -11.71 9.24 -9.00
N PHE A 91 -10.90 8.95 -10.01
CA PHE A 91 -11.31 8.11 -11.14
C PHE A 91 -11.70 6.71 -10.68
N SER A 92 -10.91 6.08 -9.80
CA SER A 92 -11.27 4.77 -9.21
C SER A 92 -12.59 4.83 -8.45
N PHE A 93 -12.84 5.89 -7.68
CA PHE A 93 -14.11 6.11 -6.98
C PHE A 93 -15.28 6.26 -7.95
N LEU A 94 -15.13 7.08 -9.00
CA LEU A 94 -16.16 7.28 -10.03
C LEU A 94 -16.47 5.98 -10.78
N VAL A 95 -15.45 5.22 -11.18
CA VAL A 95 -15.63 3.93 -11.85
C VAL A 95 -16.41 2.96 -10.96
N LYS A 96 -16.05 2.84 -9.68
CA LYS A 96 -16.80 1.99 -8.73
C LYS A 96 -18.26 2.40 -8.62
N LYS A 97 -18.54 3.71 -8.49
CA LYS A 97 -19.91 4.23 -8.38
C LYS A 97 -20.71 4.02 -9.66
N PHE A 98 -20.09 4.22 -10.82
CA PHE A 98 -20.69 3.95 -12.13
C PHE A 98 -21.06 2.47 -12.27
N VAL A 99 -20.15 1.55 -11.92
CA VAL A 99 -20.42 0.10 -11.95
C VAL A 99 -21.61 -0.26 -11.07
N VAL A 100 -21.69 0.28 -9.85
CA VAL A 100 -22.84 0.04 -8.96
C VAL A 100 -24.15 0.55 -9.56
N ILE A 101 -24.15 1.74 -10.18
CA ILE A 101 -25.35 2.31 -10.82
C ILE A 101 -25.80 1.43 -12.01
N CYS A 102 -24.87 1.02 -12.87
CA CYS A 102 -25.18 0.14 -14.01
C CYS A 102 -25.74 -1.21 -13.55
N LYS A 103 -25.18 -1.80 -12.49
CA LYS A 103 -25.67 -3.06 -11.90
C LYS A 103 -27.08 -2.93 -11.32
N ASN A 104 -27.39 -1.83 -10.64
CA ASN A 104 -28.73 -1.61 -10.11
C ASN A 104 -29.77 -1.42 -11.23
N LEU A 105 -29.38 -0.75 -12.32
CA LEU A 105 -30.23 -0.58 -13.49
C LEU A 105 -30.52 -1.92 -14.19
N SER A 106 -29.51 -2.77 -14.37
CA SER A 106 -29.69 -4.08 -15.00
C SER A 106 -30.57 -5.02 -14.16
N LYS A 107 -30.42 -5.02 -12.83
CA LYS A 107 -31.29 -5.77 -11.90
C LYS A 107 -32.74 -5.33 -12.00
N SER A 108 -32.99 -4.01 -12.09
CA SER A 108 -34.34 -3.48 -12.24
C SER A 108 -34.98 -3.94 -13.56
N VAL A 109 -34.25 -3.90 -14.67
CA VAL A 109 -34.73 -4.37 -15.98
C VAL A 109 -34.99 -5.89 -15.96
N LEU A 110 -34.08 -6.68 -15.39
CA LEU A 110 -34.25 -8.12 -15.24
C LEU A 110 -35.50 -8.45 -14.40
N TYR A 111 -35.70 -7.73 -13.29
CA TYR A 111 -36.86 -7.88 -12.43
C TYR A 111 -38.17 -7.62 -13.19
N PHE A 112 -38.26 -6.52 -13.95
CA PHE A 112 -39.44 -6.22 -14.76
C PHE A 112 -39.69 -7.29 -15.84
N ASN A 113 -38.64 -7.80 -16.49
CA ASN A 113 -38.75 -8.88 -17.48
C ASN A 113 -39.23 -10.21 -16.85
N LEU A 114 -38.71 -10.56 -15.67
CA LEU A 114 -39.09 -11.77 -14.94
C LEU A 114 -40.52 -11.68 -14.38
N LEU A 115 -40.93 -10.49 -13.94
CA LEU A 115 -42.29 -10.22 -13.49
C LEU A 115 -43.28 -10.36 -14.65
N THR A 116 -42.97 -9.79 -15.81
CA THR A 116 -43.82 -9.84 -17.01
C THR A 116 -43.90 -11.25 -17.61
N SER A 117 -42.85 -12.05 -17.46
CA SER A 117 -42.79 -13.44 -17.95
C SER A 117 -43.33 -14.47 -16.95
N GLY A 118 -43.71 -14.07 -15.73
CA GLY A 118 -44.24 -14.96 -14.70
C GLY A 118 -43.22 -15.93 -14.07
N LYS A 119 -41.94 -15.82 -14.42
CA LYS A 119 -40.85 -16.71 -13.97
C LYS A 119 -40.07 -16.19 -12.76
N LEU A 120 -40.53 -15.11 -12.14
CA LEU A 120 -39.84 -14.45 -11.02
C LEU A 120 -39.57 -15.40 -9.85
N TYR A 121 -40.56 -16.21 -9.47
CA TYR A 121 -40.42 -17.13 -8.33
C TYR A 121 -39.43 -18.27 -8.60
N GLU A 122 -39.42 -18.81 -9.82
CA GLU A 122 -38.48 -19.85 -10.25
C GLU A 122 -37.03 -19.32 -10.20
N HIS A 123 -36.80 -18.14 -10.78
CA HIS A 123 -35.49 -17.49 -10.77
C HIS A 123 -35.00 -17.13 -9.35
N LEU A 124 -35.89 -16.69 -8.46
CA LEU A 124 -35.54 -16.45 -7.05
C LEU A 124 -35.16 -17.75 -6.33
N ALA A 125 -35.89 -18.84 -6.57
CA ALA A 125 -35.59 -20.15 -5.98
C ALA A 125 -34.25 -20.72 -6.48
N GLU A 126 -33.93 -20.53 -7.78
CA GLU A 126 -32.64 -20.90 -8.36
C GLU A 126 -31.47 -20.13 -7.74
N ILE A 127 -31.60 -18.80 -7.59
CA ILE A 127 -30.58 -17.96 -6.94
C ILE A 127 -30.35 -18.39 -5.49
N ASP A 128 -31.44 -18.60 -4.75
CA ASP A 128 -31.38 -18.99 -3.35
C ASP A 128 -30.76 -20.40 -3.17
N THR A 129 -31.06 -21.33 -4.07
CA THR A 129 -30.43 -22.65 -4.10
C THR A 129 -28.94 -22.56 -4.40
N SER A 130 -28.57 -21.82 -5.45
CA SER A 130 -27.17 -21.59 -5.83
C SER A 130 -26.35 -20.92 -4.71
N ALA A 131 -26.94 -19.93 -4.03
CA ALA A 131 -26.29 -19.26 -2.91
C ALA A 131 -26.05 -20.19 -1.72
N ARG A 132 -27.02 -21.04 -1.40
CA ARG A 132 -26.89 -22.02 -0.33
C ARG A 132 -25.83 -23.07 -0.65
N ASP A 133 -25.81 -23.58 -1.88
CA ASP A 133 -24.83 -24.58 -2.32
C ASP A 133 -23.40 -24.01 -2.27
N MET A 134 -23.23 -22.76 -2.71
CA MET A 134 -21.95 -22.07 -2.63
C MET A 134 -21.51 -21.83 -1.18
N ALA A 135 -22.42 -21.37 -0.31
CA ALA A 135 -22.14 -21.17 1.11
C ALA A 135 -21.69 -22.49 1.77
N GLU A 136 -22.43 -23.57 1.54
CA GLU A 136 -22.13 -24.88 2.11
C GLU A 136 -20.78 -25.41 1.61
N TYR A 137 -20.48 -25.25 0.33
CA TYR A 137 -19.19 -25.62 -0.26
C TYR A 137 -18.04 -24.83 0.38
N LEU A 138 -18.16 -23.51 0.48
CA LEU A 138 -17.14 -22.64 1.07
C LEU A 138 -16.88 -22.95 2.54
N ILE A 139 -17.95 -23.19 3.31
CA ILE A 139 -17.85 -23.58 4.72
C ILE A 139 -17.07 -24.89 4.86
N LYS A 140 -17.38 -25.91 4.03
CA LYS A 140 -16.66 -27.20 4.05
C LYS A 140 -15.18 -27.04 3.70
N GLU A 141 -14.86 -26.28 2.67
CA GLU A 141 -13.47 -26.06 2.25
C GLU A 141 -12.67 -25.26 3.28
N MET A 142 -13.27 -24.23 3.86
CA MET A 142 -12.60 -23.44 4.91
C MET A 142 -12.45 -24.22 6.22
N ALA A 143 -13.43 -25.05 6.59
CA ALA A 143 -13.33 -25.93 7.75
C ALA A 143 -12.19 -26.95 7.61
N LYS A 144 -12.01 -27.53 6.41
CA LYS A 144 -10.86 -28.41 6.12
C LYS A 144 -9.54 -27.65 6.23
N LYS A 145 -9.43 -26.46 5.62
CA LYS A 145 -8.20 -25.65 5.64
C LYS A 145 -7.80 -25.19 7.04
N GLN A 146 -8.78 -24.86 7.89
CA GLN A 146 -8.52 -24.43 9.26
C GLN A 146 -8.39 -25.60 10.26
N GLY A 147 -8.53 -26.85 9.80
CA GLY A 147 -8.40 -28.03 10.65
C GLY A 147 -9.50 -28.14 11.70
N VAL A 148 -10.71 -27.66 11.40
CA VAL A 148 -11.87 -27.77 12.27
C VAL A 148 -12.40 -29.20 12.20
N THR A 149 -11.73 -30.11 12.90
CA THR A 149 -12.07 -31.54 12.96
C THR A 149 -13.00 -31.85 14.14
N GLU A 150 -13.68 -32.99 14.11
CA GLU A 150 -14.49 -33.49 15.24
C GLU A 150 -13.61 -33.77 16.49
N GLU A 151 -12.30 -33.97 16.31
CA GLU A 151 -11.33 -34.12 17.39
C GLU A 151 -11.14 -32.80 18.17
N LEU A 152 -11.10 -31.66 17.46
CA LEU A 152 -11.08 -30.34 18.08
C LEU A 152 -12.38 -30.07 18.83
N LYS A 153 -13.51 -30.54 18.31
CA LYS A 153 -14.82 -30.42 18.98
C LYS A 153 -14.89 -31.21 20.29
N ALA A 154 -14.27 -32.39 20.34
CA ALA A 154 -14.19 -33.22 21.53
C ALA A 154 -13.20 -32.66 22.58
N THR A 155 -12.13 -32.01 22.14
CA THR A 155 -11.08 -31.47 23.02
C THR A 155 -11.42 -30.07 23.54
N ASP A 156 -11.95 -29.19 22.69
CA ASP A 156 -12.28 -27.80 23.00
C ASP A 156 -13.47 -27.29 22.15
N MET A 157 -14.67 -27.54 22.68
CA MET A 157 -15.93 -27.16 22.03
C MET A 157 -16.08 -25.64 21.85
N MET A 158 -15.58 -24.82 22.78
CA MET A 158 -15.73 -23.36 22.70
C MET A 158 -14.89 -22.79 21.56
N ARG A 159 -13.66 -23.27 21.40
CA ARG A 159 -12.81 -22.90 20.29
C ARG A 159 -13.36 -23.38 18.94
N TRP A 160 -13.93 -24.58 18.90
CA TRP A 160 -14.60 -25.10 17.70
C TRP A 160 -15.78 -24.20 17.27
N ILE A 161 -16.65 -23.81 18.20
CA ILE A 161 -17.79 -22.92 17.92
C ILE A 161 -17.31 -21.56 17.40
N GLY A 162 -16.28 -20.98 18.02
CA GLY A 162 -15.71 -19.70 17.59
C GLY A 162 -15.15 -19.74 16.16
N LEU A 163 -14.39 -20.78 15.83
CA LEU A 163 -13.86 -20.98 14.48
C LEU A 163 -14.97 -21.23 13.45
N MET A 164 -15.94 -22.08 13.80
CA MET A 164 -17.05 -22.40 12.91
C MET A 164 -17.91 -21.16 12.61
N ASN A 165 -18.14 -20.31 13.60
CA ASN A 165 -18.85 -19.04 13.40
C ASN A 165 -18.06 -18.06 12.53
N ASN A 166 -16.75 -17.97 12.71
CA ASN A 166 -15.90 -17.14 11.86
C ASN A 166 -15.90 -17.61 10.41
N ILE A 167 -15.79 -18.93 10.19
CA ILE A 167 -15.89 -19.54 8.85
C ILE A 167 -17.24 -19.24 8.21
N ARG A 168 -18.34 -19.39 8.96
CA ARG A 168 -19.68 -19.09 8.45
C ARG A 168 -19.80 -17.61 8.06
N ALA A 169 -19.38 -16.70 8.93
CA ALA A 169 -19.40 -15.26 8.64
C ALA A 169 -18.58 -14.91 7.38
N CYS A 170 -17.41 -15.53 7.21
CA CYS A 170 -16.58 -15.36 6.01
C CYS A 170 -17.26 -15.90 4.75
N ALA A 171 -17.89 -17.08 4.83
CA ALA A 171 -18.61 -17.67 3.70
C ALA A 171 -19.81 -16.81 3.30
N ASP A 172 -20.57 -16.32 4.28
CA ASP A 172 -21.73 -15.45 4.06
C ASP A 172 -21.30 -14.13 3.39
N GLU A 173 -20.18 -13.53 3.81
CA GLU A 173 -19.64 -12.32 3.18
C GLU A 173 -19.25 -12.54 1.71
N ILE A 174 -18.60 -13.67 1.40
CA ILE A 174 -18.22 -14.03 0.03
C ILE A 174 -19.47 -14.23 -0.83
N VAL A 175 -20.45 -15.00 -0.34
CA VAL A 175 -21.70 -15.29 -1.06
C VAL A 175 -22.51 -14.03 -1.29
N MET A 176 -22.61 -13.14 -0.29
CA MET A 176 -23.28 -11.86 -0.46
C MET A 176 -22.59 -11.00 -1.53
N ASN A 177 -21.27 -10.96 -1.56
CA ASN A 177 -20.54 -10.22 -2.59
C ASN A 177 -20.68 -10.82 -3.99
N ASP A 178 -20.66 -12.15 -4.12
CA ASP A 178 -20.62 -12.84 -5.41
C ASP A 178 -22.00 -13.07 -6.04
N ILE A 179 -23.06 -13.21 -5.24
CA ILE A 179 -24.42 -13.51 -5.74
C ILE A 179 -25.38 -12.35 -5.54
N VAL A 180 -25.33 -11.67 -4.39
CA VAL A 180 -26.32 -10.63 -4.04
C VAL A 180 -25.89 -9.24 -4.51
N TYR A 181 -24.62 -8.87 -4.28
CA TYR A 181 -24.06 -7.56 -4.65
C TYR A 181 -23.35 -7.55 -6.02
N SER A 182 -23.11 -8.72 -6.61
CA SER A 182 -22.61 -8.84 -7.98
C SER A 182 -23.67 -8.43 -9.00
#